data_AF-A0A7G9WLD4-F1
#
_entry.id   AF-A0A7G9WLD4-F1
#
_cell.length_a   1.000
_cell.length_b   1.000
_cell.length_c   1.000
_cell.angle_alpha   90.00
_cell.angle_beta   90.00
_cell.angle_gamma   90.00
#
_symmetry.space_group_name_H-M   'P 1'
#
loop_
_entity.id
_entity.type
_entity.pdbx_description
1 polymer ?
#
loop_
_entity_poly.entity_id
_entity_poly.type
_entity_poly.pdbx_seq_one_letter_code
_entity_poly.pdbx_strand_id
1 'polypeptide(L)'
;MSLYKSLQGKYFVGGSQEEFGSGKYAWAGLFNPKDSGVLLFVNVFTVTNDSEIPFSVRVWLNAVTSGTAKQTKMQSPSNTALRPLPKPKVQFLYGENVDREPLSGTPIYGRRCPAESTVVAEEDGKFICRPGGNFLINCIPPETTNEKIKGKIAFGWWEEPC
;
A
#
# COMPACT_ATOMS: atom_id res chain seq x y z
N MET A 1 -16.81 10.28 4.15
CA MET A 1 -16.10 11.07 3.10
C MET A 1 -15.80 10.22 1.86
N SER A 2 -15.35 8.97 2.03
CA SER A 2 -15.12 7.98 0.95
C SER A 2 -16.29 7.83 -0.04
N LEU A 3 -17.53 7.69 0.44
CA LEU A 3 -18.73 7.60 -0.44
C LEU A 3 -18.85 8.80 -1.39
N TYR A 4 -18.68 10.02 -0.87
CA TYR A 4 -18.75 11.23 -1.69
C TYR A 4 -17.67 11.25 -2.78
N LYS A 5 -16.44 10.84 -2.45
CA LYS A 5 -15.35 10.70 -3.43
C LYS A 5 -15.60 9.60 -4.45
N SER A 6 -16.27 8.52 -4.06
CA SER A 6 -16.70 7.45 -4.96
C SER A 6 -17.74 7.93 -5.98
N LEU A 7 -18.76 8.70 -5.53
CA LEU A 7 -19.75 9.31 -6.42
C LEU A 7 -19.11 10.26 -7.45
N GLN A 8 -18.05 10.95 -7.06
CA GLN A 8 -17.27 11.83 -7.94
C GLN A 8 -16.29 11.09 -8.88
N GLY A 9 -16.16 9.77 -8.76
CA GLY A 9 -15.19 8.99 -9.54
C GLY A 9 -13.73 9.19 -9.13
N LYS A 10 -13.49 9.71 -7.92
CA LYS A 10 -12.16 10.03 -7.39
C LYS A 10 -11.62 8.97 -6.43
N TYR A 11 -12.45 8.03 -5.98
CA TYR A 11 -12.08 7.02 -5.01
C TYR A 11 -11.75 5.68 -5.69
N PHE A 12 -10.57 5.16 -5.40
CA PHE A 12 -9.99 3.96 -5.98
C PHE A 12 -9.71 2.93 -4.91
N VAL A 13 -9.69 1.67 -5.34
CA VAL A 13 -9.30 0.52 -4.52
C VAL A 13 -8.35 -0.36 -5.31
N GLY A 14 -7.49 -1.07 -4.61
CA GLY A 14 -6.65 -2.09 -5.24
C GLY A 14 -5.98 -2.99 -4.22
N GLY A 15 -5.40 -4.08 -4.72
CA GLY A 15 -4.59 -5.01 -3.94
C GLY A 15 -3.27 -5.39 -4.62
N SER A 16 -2.39 -6.03 -3.87
CA SER A 16 -1.20 -6.72 -4.33
C SER A 16 -1.05 -8.03 -3.55
N GLN A 17 -0.18 -8.91 -4.05
CA GLN A 17 0.18 -10.18 -3.43
C GLN A 17 1.70 -10.24 -3.38
N GLU A 18 2.24 -10.55 -2.21
CA GLU A 18 3.66 -10.55 -1.96
C GLU A 18 4.12 -11.90 -1.42
N GLU A 19 5.24 -12.40 -1.95
CA GLU A 19 5.98 -13.49 -1.34
C GLU A 19 7.28 -12.96 -0.72
N PHE A 20 7.52 -13.29 0.55
CA PHE A 20 8.72 -12.87 1.29
C PHE A 20 9.05 -13.89 2.39
N GLY A 21 9.90 -13.54 3.36
CA GLY A 21 10.39 -14.47 4.38
C GLY A 21 11.87 -14.83 4.18
N SER A 22 12.40 -15.75 4.97
CA SER A 22 13.83 -16.11 4.93
C SER A 22 14.78 -14.90 5.02
N GLY A 23 14.45 -13.94 5.89
CA GLY A 23 15.19 -12.68 6.02
C GLY A 23 14.96 -11.66 4.90
N LYS A 24 14.08 -11.93 3.93
CA LYS A 24 13.65 -11.00 2.89
C LYS A 24 12.36 -10.30 3.24
N TYR A 25 12.27 -9.04 2.85
CA TYR A 25 11.16 -8.13 3.12
C TYR A 25 10.21 -8.08 1.92
N ALA A 26 9.02 -7.54 2.14
CA ALA A 26 8.13 -7.10 1.08
C ALA A 26 7.60 -5.71 1.40
N TRP A 27 7.17 -4.98 0.39
CA TRP A 27 6.51 -3.70 0.58
C TRP A 27 5.47 -3.46 -0.49
N ALA A 28 4.47 -2.66 -0.15
CA ALA A 28 3.49 -2.16 -1.12
C ALA A 28 3.09 -0.73 -0.75
N GLY A 29 2.85 0.11 -1.75
CA GLY A 29 2.62 1.52 -1.49
C GLY A 29 1.94 2.26 -2.62
N LEU A 30 1.38 3.40 -2.25
CA LEU A 30 0.78 4.38 -3.13
C LEU A 30 1.80 5.48 -3.40
N PHE A 31 2.27 5.56 -4.64
CA PHE A 31 3.26 6.51 -5.11
C PHE A 31 2.58 7.60 -5.91
N ASN A 32 2.77 8.85 -5.52
CA ASN A 32 2.24 9.98 -6.24
C ASN A 32 3.33 10.53 -7.19
N PRO A 33 3.23 10.36 -8.53
CA PRO A 33 4.22 10.88 -9.46
C PRO A 33 4.42 12.39 -9.32
N LYS A 34 5.61 12.91 -9.65
CA LYS A 34 5.94 14.34 -9.49
C LYS A 34 5.06 15.27 -10.33
N ASP A 35 4.54 14.76 -11.44
CA ASP A 35 3.77 15.45 -12.47
C ASP A 35 2.29 15.04 -12.48
N SER A 36 1.81 14.35 -11.44
CA SER A 36 0.43 13.85 -11.38
C SER A 36 -0.62 14.96 -11.36
N GLY A 37 -0.29 16.14 -10.80
CA GLY A 37 -1.23 17.23 -10.59
C GLY A 37 -2.37 16.88 -9.63
N VAL A 38 -2.18 15.87 -8.77
CA VAL A 38 -3.14 15.49 -7.72
C VAL A 38 -2.45 15.28 -6.39
N LEU A 39 -3.19 15.50 -5.31
CA LEU A 39 -2.90 15.07 -3.96
C LEU A 39 -3.46 13.66 -3.76
N LEU A 40 -2.65 12.79 -3.18
CA LEU A 40 -3.06 11.45 -2.75
C LEU A 40 -3.60 11.53 -1.32
N PHE A 41 -4.80 11.00 -1.09
CA PHE A 41 -5.39 10.84 0.24
C PHE A 41 -5.59 9.37 0.57
N VAL A 42 -4.92 8.87 1.60
CA VAL A 42 -5.02 7.46 2.02
C VAL A 42 -6.23 7.27 2.91
N ASN A 43 -7.18 6.41 2.50
CA ASN A 43 -8.41 6.17 3.26
C ASN A 43 -8.32 4.96 4.17
N VAL A 44 -7.85 3.84 3.63
CA VAL A 44 -7.81 2.55 4.33
C VAL A 44 -6.71 1.71 3.74
N PHE A 45 -6.08 0.89 4.57
CA PHE A 45 -5.29 -0.23 4.09
C PHE A 45 -5.60 -1.51 4.85
N THR A 46 -5.32 -2.63 4.21
CA THR A 46 -5.35 -3.95 4.83
C THR A 46 -4.05 -4.67 4.57
N VAL A 47 -3.61 -5.45 5.56
CA VAL A 47 -2.52 -6.41 5.39
C VAL A 47 -3.05 -7.78 5.82
N THR A 48 -3.12 -8.69 4.87
CA THR A 48 -3.52 -10.09 5.09
C THR A 48 -2.27 -10.95 5.14
N ASN A 49 -2.24 -11.85 6.13
CA ASN A 49 -1.26 -12.91 6.25
C ASN A 49 -1.94 -14.24 5.93
N ASP A 50 -1.55 -14.86 4.82
CA ASP A 50 -2.05 -16.17 4.42
C ASP A 50 -1.13 -17.32 4.90
N SER A 51 -0.14 -17.03 5.77
CA SER A 51 0.73 -18.04 6.35
C SER A 51 0.57 -18.17 7.86
N GLU A 52 1.12 -19.27 8.40
CA GLU A 52 1.15 -19.56 9.84
C GLU A 52 2.20 -18.72 10.60
N ILE A 53 2.95 -17.86 9.89
CA ILE A 53 4.08 -17.12 10.45
C ILE A 53 3.67 -15.66 10.66
N PRO A 54 3.63 -15.16 11.89
CA PRO A 54 3.31 -13.76 12.14
C PRO A 54 4.49 -12.86 11.77
N PHE A 55 4.19 -11.71 11.15
CA PHE A 55 5.21 -10.74 10.74
C PHE A 55 4.88 -9.33 11.25
N SER A 56 5.86 -8.43 11.18
CA SER A 56 5.68 -7.03 11.56
C SER A 56 5.34 -6.19 10.33
N VAL A 57 4.42 -5.25 10.49
CA VAL A 57 4.07 -4.25 9.49
C VAL A 57 4.55 -2.89 9.98
N ARG A 58 5.23 -2.14 9.12
CA ARG A 58 5.67 -0.77 9.39
C ARG A 58 5.15 0.17 8.31
N VAL A 59 4.49 1.25 8.73
CA VAL A 59 3.97 2.27 7.82
C VAL A 59 4.97 3.41 7.70
N TRP A 60 5.21 3.85 6.48
CA TRP A 60 6.17 4.89 6.13
C TRP A 60 5.55 5.99 5.27
N LEU A 61 6.06 7.21 5.47
CA LEU A 61 5.80 8.35 4.59
C LEU A 61 7.07 8.72 3.83
N ASN A 62 6.93 8.93 2.52
CA ASN A 62 7.98 9.41 1.61
C ASN A 62 9.26 8.56 1.65
N ALA A 63 9.10 7.24 1.73
CA ALA A 63 10.22 6.32 1.76
C ALA A 63 10.78 6.06 0.36
N VAL A 64 12.06 5.71 0.30
CA VAL A 64 12.73 5.18 -0.88
C VAL A 64 12.77 3.67 -0.75
N THR A 65 12.11 2.98 -1.68
CA THR A 65 12.03 1.53 -1.69
C THR A 65 13.29 0.89 -2.24
N SER A 66 13.50 -0.37 -1.89
CA SER A 66 14.55 -1.20 -2.46
C SER A 66 13.96 -2.38 -3.24
N GLY A 67 14.77 -3.06 -4.05
CA GLY A 67 14.31 -4.12 -4.95
C GLY A 67 13.61 -3.59 -6.21
N THR A 68 13.04 -4.50 -7.00
CA THR A 68 12.34 -4.18 -8.25
C THR A 68 10.87 -3.88 -7.97
N ALA A 69 10.46 -2.63 -8.18
CA ALA A 69 9.06 -2.23 -8.08
C ALA A 69 8.23 -2.81 -9.23
N LYS A 70 7.06 -3.37 -8.88
CA LYS A 70 6.06 -3.89 -9.81
C LYS A 70 4.78 -3.08 -9.65
N GLN A 71 4.15 -2.71 -10.76
CA GLN A 71 2.83 -2.07 -10.73
C GLN A 71 1.74 -3.14 -10.59
N THR A 72 0.80 -2.94 -9.67
CA THR A 72 -0.32 -3.88 -9.55
C THR A 72 -1.25 -3.79 -10.76
N LYS A 73 -1.82 -4.94 -11.12
CA LYS A 73 -2.93 -5.03 -12.08
C LYS A 73 -4.30 -5.10 -11.40
N MET A 74 -4.34 -5.27 -10.08
CA MET A 74 -5.56 -5.42 -9.29
C MET A 74 -5.99 -4.06 -8.73
N GLN A 75 -6.39 -3.14 -9.59
CA GLN A 75 -6.88 -1.81 -9.18
C GLN A 75 -8.10 -1.38 -10.01
N SER A 76 -9.01 -0.63 -9.40
CA SER A 76 -10.24 -0.14 -10.03
C SER A 76 -10.74 1.13 -9.34
N PRO A 77 -11.44 2.05 -10.05
CA PRO A 77 -12.35 2.96 -9.37
C PRO A 77 -13.39 2.15 -8.59
N SER A 78 -13.76 2.63 -7.41
CA SER A 78 -14.81 2.00 -6.59
C SER A 78 -16.20 2.10 -7.21
N ASN A 79 -16.46 3.17 -7.97
CA ASN A 79 -17.73 3.40 -8.65
C ASN A 79 -17.65 2.97 -10.11
N THR A 80 -18.15 1.78 -10.40
CA THR A 80 -18.17 1.18 -11.75
C THR A 80 -19.37 1.59 -12.59
N ALA A 81 -20.29 2.40 -12.04
CA ALA A 81 -21.42 2.97 -12.78
C ALA A 81 -21.02 4.16 -13.68
N LEU A 82 -19.83 4.72 -13.47
CA LEU A 82 -19.31 5.84 -14.26
C LEU A 82 -18.78 5.37 -15.64
N ARG A 83 -18.98 6.21 -16.66
CA ARG A 83 -18.53 5.97 -18.03
C ARG A 83 -17.93 7.26 -18.61
N PRO A 84 -16.66 7.27 -19.07
CA PRO A 84 -15.68 6.18 -18.95
C PRO A 84 -15.28 5.90 -17.50
N LEU A 85 -14.69 4.73 -17.24
CA LEU A 85 -14.16 4.42 -15.90
C LEU A 85 -12.98 5.36 -15.59
N PRO A 86 -13.00 6.06 -14.44
CA PRO A 86 -11.86 6.86 -14.00
C PRO A 86 -10.60 6.01 -13.85
N LYS A 87 -9.44 6.59 -14.17
CA LYS A 87 -8.13 5.96 -13.99
C LYS A 87 -7.36 6.72 -12.92
N PRO A 88 -6.75 6.03 -11.95
CA PRO A 88 -5.93 6.68 -10.94
C PRO A 88 -4.66 7.24 -11.57
N LYS A 89 -4.22 8.41 -11.11
CA LYS A 89 -2.89 8.97 -11.43
C LYS A 89 -1.83 8.51 -10.44
N VAL A 90 -2.23 8.22 -9.21
CA VAL A 90 -1.39 7.58 -8.21
C VAL A 90 -1.08 6.16 -8.67
N GLN A 91 0.18 5.76 -8.52
CA GLN A 91 0.65 4.43 -8.88
C GLN A 91 0.63 3.55 -7.63
N PHE A 92 -0.06 2.41 -7.71
CA PHE A 92 0.06 1.37 -6.70
C PHE A 92 1.18 0.40 -7.12
N LEU A 93 2.30 0.48 -6.42
CA LEU A 93 3.50 -0.34 -6.63
C LEU A 93 3.76 -1.26 -5.44
N TYR A 94 4.38 -2.40 -5.71
CA TYR A 94 4.81 -3.36 -4.68
C TYR A 94 6.15 -4.00 -5.05
N GLY A 95 6.85 -4.53 -4.04
CA GLY A 95 8.10 -5.25 -4.14
C GLY A 95 8.09 -6.46 -3.21
N GLU A 96 8.70 -7.55 -3.66
CA GLU A 96 8.72 -8.83 -2.96
C GLU A 96 10.14 -9.40 -2.92
N ASN A 97 10.43 -10.27 -1.96
CA ASN A 97 11.76 -10.86 -1.74
C ASN A 97 12.91 -9.82 -1.71
N VAL A 98 12.67 -8.69 -1.06
CA VAL A 98 13.56 -7.54 -1.03
C VAL A 98 14.63 -7.72 0.05
N ASP A 99 15.87 -7.28 -0.20
CA ASP A 99 17.01 -7.53 0.70
C ASP A 99 17.05 -6.64 1.95
N ARG A 100 16.35 -5.50 1.93
CA ARG A 100 16.43 -4.49 2.98
C ARG A 100 15.12 -3.74 3.14
N GLU A 101 14.93 -3.19 4.33
CA GLU A 101 13.86 -2.25 4.59
C GLU A 101 13.96 -0.98 3.72
N PRO A 102 12.86 -0.22 3.58
CA PRO A 102 12.88 1.09 2.96
C PRO A 102 13.88 2.04 3.64
N LEU A 103 14.45 2.94 2.85
CA LEU A 103 15.41 3.95 3.29
C LEU A 103 14.81 5.35 3.12
N SER A 104 15.31 6.32 3.87
CA SER A 104 14.80 7.71 3.82
C SER A 104 13.29 7.79 4.17
N GLY A 105 12.76 9.00 4.32
CA GLY A 105 11.39 9.19 4.79
C GLY A 105 11.23 8.94 6.28
N THR A 106 9.99 8.71 6.73
CA THR A 106 9.67 8.61 8.16
C THR A 106 8.80 7.38 8.44
N PRO A 107 9.27 6.41 9.26
CA PRO A 107 8.43 5.33 9.76
C PRO A 107 7.50 5.91 10.85
N ILE A 108 6.20 5.95 10.58
CA ILE A 108 5.25 6.68 11.45
C ILE A 108 4.64 5.80 12.54
N TYR A 109 4.46 4.51 12.27
CA TYR A 109 4.07 3.52 13.28
C TYR A 109 4.25 2.10 12.74
N GLY A 110 4.12 1.10 13.62
CA GLY A 110 4.10 -0.31 13.24
C GLY A 110 3.06 -1.10 14.01
N ARG A 111 2.69 -2.28 13.48
CA ARG A 111 1.76 -3.24 14.08
C ARG A 111 2.25 -4.66 13.80
N ARG A 112 1.79 -5.64 14.58
CA ARG A 112 2.00 -7.06 14.27
C ARG A 112 0.83 -7.56 13.43
N CYS A 113 1.14 -8.34 12.39
CA CYS A 113 0.16 -9.11 11.63
C CYS A 113 0.21 -10.57 12.11
N PRO A 114 -0.80 -11.05 12.85
CA PRO A 114 -0.87 -12.45 13.27
C PRO A 114 -0.90 -13.42 12.08
N ALA A 115 -0.61 -14.69 12.35
CA ALA A 115 -0.84 -15.79 11.42
C ALA A 115 -2.30 -15.83 10.96
N GLU A 116 -2.53 -16.20 9.70
CA GLU A 116 -3.87 -16.46 9.12
C GLU A 116 -4.91 -15.36 9.43
N SER A 117 -4.48 -14.09 9.36
CA SER A 117 -5.30 -12.97 9.80
C SER A 117 -5.22 -11.80 8.84
N THR A 118 -6.15 -10.86 8.99
CA THR A 118 -6.10 -9.58 8.28
C THR A 118 -6.13 -8.44 9.28
N VAL A 119 -5.13 -7.57 9.21
CA VAL A 119 -5.09 -6.30 9.94
C VAL A 119 -5.67 -5.22 9.04
N VAL A 120 -6.60 -4.43 9.59
CA VAL A 120 -7.24 -3.30 8.91
C VAL A 120 -6.89 -2.01 9.65
N ALA A 121 -6.63 -0.94 8.89
CA ALA A 121 -6.49 0.40 9.44
C ALA A 121 -7.24 1.41 8.57
N GLU A 122 -8.20 2.10 9.20
CA GLU A 122 -8.93 3.21 8.59
C GLU A 122 -8.21 4.52 8.92
N GLU A 123 -7.75 5.19 7.89
CA GLU A 123 -6.98 6.43 7.98
C GLU A 123 -7.82 7.66 7.62
N ASP A 124 -9.01 7.49 7.05
CA ASP A 124 -10.00 8.53 6.76
C ASP A 124 -9.46 9.73 5.94
N GLY A 125 -8.36 9.55 5.19
CA GLY A 125 -7.68 10.61 4.46
C GLY A 125 -6.74 11.48 5.29
N LYS A 126 -6.41 11.09 6.51
CA LYS A 126 -5.50 11.85 7.40
C LYS A 126 -4.09 11.95 6.80
N PHE A 127 -3.68 10.97 6.01
CA PHE A 127 -2.40 11.00 5.30
C PHE A 127 -2.58 11.52 3.88
N ILE A 128 -1.94 12.65 3.62
CA ILE A 128 -2.00 13.37 2.35
C ILE A 128 -0.58 13.45 1.77
N CYS A 129 -0.39 12.88 0.58
CA CYS A 129 0.90 12.90 -0.11
C CYS A 129 0.82 13.77 -1.36
N ARG A 130 1.64 14.83 -1.39
CA ARG A 130 1.82 15.69 -2.57
C ARG A 130 2.49 14.94 -3.74
N PRO A 131 2.49 15.50 -4.96
CA PRO A 131 3.30 14.98 -6.06
C PRO A 131 4.77 14.77 -5.66
N GLY A 132 5.30 13.60 -6.01
CA GLY A 132 6.61 13.09 -5.62
C GLY A 132 6.67 12.40 -4.25
N GLY A 133 5.58 12.38 -3.49
CA GLY A 133 5.49 11.68 -2.20
C GLY A 133 4.92 10.27 -2.30
N ASN A 134 4.96 9.51 -1.20
CA ASN A 134 4.35 8.19 -1.13
C ASN A 134 3.89 7.80 0.28
N PHE A 135 2.96 6.85 0.33
CA PHE A 135 2.56 6.11 1.52
C PHE A 135 2.89 4.65 1.31
N LEU A 136 3.67 4.06 2.21
CA LEU A 136 4.26 2.74 2.03
C LEU A 136 4.00 1.85 3.25
N ILE A 137 3.66 0.60 2.99
CA ILE A 137 3.58 -0.48 3.98
C ILE A 137 4.77 -1.40 3.74
N ASN A 138 5.58 -1.61 4.77
CA ASN A 138 6.70 -2.55 4.77
C ASN A 138 6.35 -3.77 5.63
N CYS A 139 6.53 -4.96 5.08
CA CYS A 139 6.38 -6.26 5.73
C CYS A 139 7.75 -6.80 6.12
N ILE A 140 7.93 -7.04 7.42
CA ILE A 140 9.19 -7.43 8.05
C ILE A 140 9.00 -8.85 8.61
N PRO A 141 9.65 -9.88 8.01
CA PRO A 141 9.55 -11.24 8.51
C PRO A 141 10.23 -11.36 9.89
N PRO A 142 9.86 -12.35 10.72
CA PRO A 142 10.61 -12.65 11.92
C PRO A 142 12.00 -13.23 11.57
N GLU A 143 13.02 -12.85 12.33
CA GLU A 143 14.41 -13.31 12.12
C GLU A 143 14.62 -14.80 12.43
N THR A 144 13.66 -15.42 13.14
CA THR A 144 13.78 -16.77 13.68
C THR A 144 13.33 -17.88 12.73
N THR A 145 12.82 -17.55 11.54
CA THR A 145 12.34 -18.54 10.57
C THR A 145 12.85 -18.27 9.17
N ASN A 146 13.16 -19.36 8.47
CA ASN A 146 13.54 -19.35 7.07
C ASN A 146 12.39 -19.72 6.13
N GLU A 147 11.17 -19.81 6.66
CA GLU A 147 10.00 -20.13 5.86
C GLU A 147 9.50 -18.93 5.05
N LYS A 148 8.78 -19.26 3.97
CA LYS A 148 8.17 -18.27 3.09
C LYS A 148 6.83 -17.81 3.67
N ILE A 149 6.57 -16.52 3.57
CA ILE A 149 5.35 -15.84 3.97
C ILE A 149 4.63 -15.38 2.70
N LYS A 150 3.33 -15.62 2.65
CA LYS A 150 2.43 -15.09 1.62
C LYS A 150 1.58 -14.00 2.25
N GLY A 151 1.76 -12.78 1.76
CA GLY A 151 1.02 -11.61 2.18
C GLY A 151 0.13 -11.07 1.08
N LYS A 152 -0.89 -10.31 1.48
CA LYS A 152 -1.62 -9.42 0.58
C LYS A 152 -1.72 -8.04 1.20
N ILE A 153 -1.46 -7.00 0.43
CA ILE A 153 -1.71 -5.63 0.83
C ILE A 153 -2.81 -5.04 -0.04
N ALA A 154 -3.77 -4.34 0.56
CA ALA A 154 -4.77 -3.60 -0.19
C ALA A 154 -4.90 -2.17 0.32
N PHE A 155 -5.30 -1.28 -0.58
CA PHE A 155 -5.52 0.13 -0.29
C PHE A 155 -6.87 0.60 -0.81
N GLY A 156 -7.45 1.54 -0.09
CA GLY A 156 -8.44 2.48 -0.60
C GLY A 156 -7.90 3.90 -0.48
N TRP A 157 -8.03 4.68 -1.55
CA TRP A 157 -7.54 6.06 -1.60
C TRP A 157 -8.41 6.92 -2.49
N TRP A 158 -8.25 8.24 -2.41
CA TRP A 158 -8.78 9.13 -3.42
C TRP A 158 -7.76 10.18 -3.83
N GLU A 159 -8.07 10.83 -4.95
CA GLU A 159 -7.24 11.86 -5.56
C GLU A 159 -7.99 13.19 -5.62
N GLU A 160 -7.35 14.28 -5.22
CA GLU A 160 -7.86 15.64 -5.44
C GLU A 160 -6.88 16.46 -6.28
N PRO A 161 -7.34 17.37 -7.14
CA PRO A 161 -6.44 18.31 -7.83
C PRO A 161 -5.59 19.12 -6.84
N CYS A 162 -4.34 19.37 -7.22
CA CYS A 162 -3.46 20.34 -6.55
C CYS A 162 -3.83 21.78 -6.89
#